data_AF-A0A0H5PXP8-F1
#
_entry.id   AF-A0A0H5PXP8-F1
#
_cell.length_a   1.000
_cell.length_b   1.000
_cell.length_c   1.000
_cell.angle_alpha   90.00
_cell.angle_beta   90.00
_cell.angle_gamma   90.00
#
_symmetry.space_group_name_H-M   'P 1'
#
loop_
_entity.id
_entity.type
_entity.pdbx_description
1 polymer ?
#
loop_
_entity_poly.entity_id
_entity_poly.type
_entity_poly.pdbx_seq_one_letter_code
_entity_poly.pdbx_strand_id
1 'polypeptide(L)'
;MRIEIRTTPEEKRRWQEIAENKGVSLSELVRSALGGQRLRKRREPPRVDPDLLRELARMGNNLNQLARAANRRQPVPAAALLVRLIEIDRELSALRAAHERPADAD
;
A
#
# COMPACT_ATOMS: atom_id res chain seq x y z
N MET A 1 6.48 15.37 26.17
CA MET A 1 7.23 15.12 27.42
C MET A 1 7.84 13.73 27.34
N ARG A 2 9.08 13.54 27.80
CA ARG A 2 9.76 12.23 27.83
C ARG A 2 9.81 11.74 29.27
N ILE A 3 9.51 10.46 29.48
CA ILE A 3 9.60 9.78 30.78
C ILE A 3 10.66 8.70 30.64
N GLU A 4 11.59 8.64 31.60
CA GLU A 4 12.63 7.61 31.66
C GLU A 4 12.30 6.65 32.81
N ILE A 5 12.33 5.35 32.52
CA ILE A 5 12.00 4.29 33.46
C ILE A 5 13.23 3.39 33.59
N ARG A 6 13.65 3.13 34.82
CA ARG A 6 14.69 2.11 35.10
C ARG A 6 14.05 0.73 35.00
N THR A 7 14.67 -0.14 34.24
CA THR A 7 14.20 -1.51 33.97
C THR A 7 15.41 -2.42 33.87
N THR A 8 15.22 -3.67 34.24
CA THR A 8 16.20 -4.74 33.99
C THR A 8 16.18 -5.13 32.50
N PRO A 9 17.28 -5.68 31.96
CA PRO A 9 17.32 -6.14 30.56
C PRO A 9 16.22 -7.14 30.23
N GLU A 10 15.86 -8.00 31.18
CA GLU A 10 14.82 -9.02 31.03
C GLU A 10 13.41 -8.44 30.95
N GLU A 11 13.11 -7.41 31.76
CA GLU A 11 11.84 -6.70 31.68
C GLU A 11 11.69 -5.97 30.35
N LYS A 12 12.75 -5.26 29.93
CA LYS A 12 12.77 -4.57 28.65
C LYS A 12 12.51 -5.53 27.50
N ARG A 13 13.16 -6.70 27.52
CA ARG A 13 12.96 -7.74 26.50
C ARG A 13 11.53 -8.25 26.48
N ARG A 14 10.96 -8.59 27.64
CA ARG A 14 9.56 -9.01 27.76
C ARG A 14 8.59 -7.96 27.23
N TRP A 15 8.79 -6.69 27.54
CA TRP A 15 7.92 -5.63 27.03
C TRP A 15 8.07 -5.43 25.52
N GLN A 16 9.28 -5.58 24.99
CA GLN A 16 9.55 -5.54 23.55
C GLN A 16 8.78 -6.64 22.82
N GLU A 17 8.85 -7.88 23.33
CA GLU A 17 8.12 -9.03 22.79
C GLU A 17 6.59 -8.82 22.82
N ILE A 18 6.06 -8.25 23.90
CA ILE A 18 4.63 -7.92 24.00
C ILE A 18 4.24 -6.84 22.97
N ALA A 19 5.09 -5.83 22.77
CA ALA A 19 4.84 -4.76 21.81
C ALA A 19 4.83 -5.29 20.37
N GLU A 20 5.81 -6.13 20.03
CA GLU A 20 5.92 -6.81 18.73
C GLU A 20 4.69 -7.70 18.45
N ASN A 21 4.31 -8.55 19.42
CA ASN A 21 3.13 -9.41 19.29
C ASN A 21 1.82 -8.63 19.06
N LYS A 22 1.73 -7.41 19.58
CA LYS A 22 0.58 -6.52 19.40
C LYS A 22 0.70 -5.62 18.16
N GLY A 23 1.88 -5.58 17.52
CA GLY A 23 2.16 -4.75 16.36
C GLY A 23 2.23 -3.26 16.67
N VAL A 24 2.67 -2.89 17.88
CA VAL A 24 2.78 -1.50 18.36
C VAL A 24 4.19 -1.20 18.86
N SER A 25 4.52 0.08 19.04
CA SER A 25 5.80 0.47 19.64
C SER A 25 5.82 0.21 21.15
N LEU A 26 7.01 0.03 21.73
CA LEU A 26 7.19 -0.10 23.19
C LEU A 26 6.62 1.12 23.96
N SER A 27 6.82 2.33 23.43
CA SER A 27 6.28 3.56 24.04
C SER A 27 4.75 3.60 24.02
N GLU A 28 4.13 3.02 23.01
CA GLU A 28 2.66 2.91 22.92
C GLU A 28 2.11 1.82 23.83
N LEU A 29 2.84 0.70 23.97
CA LEU A 29 2.55 -0.33 24.97
C LEU A 29 2.53 0.27 26.39
N VAL A 30 3.57 1.00 26.78
CA VAL A 30 3.68 1.61 28.11
C VAL A 30 2.60 2.65 28.33
N ARG A 31 2.36 3.55 27.37
CA ARG A 31 1.30 4.57 27.48
C ARG A 31 -0.09 3.94 27.62
N SER A 32 -0.38 2.91 26.84
CA SER A 32 -1.67 2.23 26.90
C SER A 32 -1.87 1.47 28.21
N ALA A 33 -0.81 0.85 28.74
CA ALA A 33 -0.85 0.18 30.04
C ALA A 33 -1.12 1.18 31.18
N LEU A 34 -0.41 2.31 31.20
CA LEU A 34 -0.60 3.37 32.20
C LEU A 34 -1.97 4.04 32.09
N GLY A 35 -2.49 4.20 30.87
CA GLY A 35 -3.80 4.80 30.62
C GLY A 35 -4.99 3.83 30.73
N GLY A 36 -4.78 2.56 31.10
CA GLY A 36 -5.85 1.55 31.18
C GLY A 36 -6.48 1.18 29.82
N GLN A 37 -5.85 1.55 28.71
CA GLN A 37 -6.37 1.31 27.37
C GLN A 37 -6.01 -0.10 26.89
N ARG A 38 -6.95 -0.79 26.27
CA ARG A 38 -6.71 -2.10 25.63
C ARG A 38 -6.13 -1.89 24.24
N LEU A 39 -4.85 -2.18 24.07
CA LEU A 39 -4.22 -2.29 22.76
C LEU A 39 -4.84 -3.46 21.99
N ARG A 40 -5.49 -3.16 20.87
CA ARG A 40 -5.92 -4.15 19.90
C ARG A 40 -4.75 -4.53 19.02
N LYS A 41 -4.59 -5.83 18.76
CA LYS A 41 -3.60 -6.31 17.80
C LYS A 41 -3.88 -5.64 16.45
N ARG A 42 -2.86 -5.02 15.86
CA ARG A 42 -2.97 -4.51 14.49
C ARG A 42 -3.30 -5.71 13.59
N ARG A 43 -4.41 -5.63 12.85
CA ARG A 43 -4.67 -6.61 11.80
C ARG A 43 -3.60 -6.41 10.74
N GLU A 44 -2.79 -7.43 10.52
CA GLU A 44 -1.94 -7.45 9.34
C GLU A 44 -2.84 -7.42 8.12
N PRO A 45 -2.58 -6.53 7.14
CA PRO A 45 -3.27 -6.60 5.87
C PRO A 45 -3.03 -7.99 5.26
N PRO A 46 -3.99 -8.53 4.50
CA PRO A 46 -3.79 -9.80 3.82
C PRO A 46 -2.51 -9.74 2.99
N ARG A 47 -1.77 -10.85 2.91
CA ARG A 47 -0.65 -10.95 1.99
C ARG A 47 -1.20 -10.90 0.56
N VAL A 48 -0.94 -9.81 -0.13
CA VAL A 48 -1.30 -9.59 -1.53
C VAL A 48 -0.03 -9.72 -2.35
N ASP A 49 -0.16 -10.26 -3.56
CA ASP A 49 0.94 -10.35 -4.52
C ASP A 49 1.57 -8.95 -4.75
N PRO A 50 2.88 -8.77 -4.50
CA PRO A 50 3.56 -7.49 -4.70
C PRO A 50 3.45 -6.96 -6.14
N ASP A 51 3.42 -7.84 -7.14
CA ASP A 51 3.32 -7.44 -8.54
C ASP A 51 1.91 -6.92 -8.85
N LEU A 52 0.87 -7.55 -8.30
CA LEU A 52 -0.51 -7.05 -8.39
C LEU A 52 -0.66 -5.67 -7.74
N LEU A 53 -0.04 -5.46 -6.57
CA LEU A 53 -0.02 -4.18 -5.88
C LEU A 53 0.68 -3.09 -6.70
N ARG A 54 1.76 -3.44 -7.38
CA ARG A 54 2.50 -2.53 -8.26
C ARG A 54 1.67 -2.14 -9.48
N GLU A 55 0.99 -3.09 -10.11
CA GLU A 55 0.11 -2.82 -11.24
C GLU A 55 -1.10 -1.98 -10.82
N LEU A 56 -1.69 -2.23 -9.64
CA LEU A 56 -2.75 -1.39 -9.09
C LEU A 56 -2.28 0.05 -8.87
N ALA A 57 -1.06 0.24 -8.35
CA ALA A 57 -0.48 1.57 -8.19
C ALA A 57 -0.24 2.27 -9.54
N ARG A 58 0.22 1.54 -10.57
CA ARG A 58 0.36 2.07 -11.94
C ARG A 58 -0.97 2.52 -12.51
N MET A 59 -2.03 1.71 -12.37
CA MET A 59 -3.38 2.09 -12.80
C MET A 59 -3.87 3.36 -12.10
N GLY A 60 -3.69 3.46 -10.78
CA GLY A 60 -4.04 4.66 -10.01
C GLY A 60 -3.30 5.91 -10.47
N ASN A 61 -2.01 5.79 -10.80
CA ASN A 61 -1.21 6.89 -11.34
C ASN A 61 -1.74 7.36 -12.70
N ASN A 62 -2.10 6.44 -13.59
CA ASN A 62 -2.67 6.76 -14.91
C ASN A 62 -4.00 7.53 -14.77
N LEU A 63 -4.89 7.06 -13.89
CA LEU A 63 -6.15 7.77 -13.58
C LEU A 63 -5.90 9.17 -13.04
N ASN A 64 -4.93 9.35 -12.15
CA ASN A 64 -4.59 10.65 -11.60
C ASN A 64 -4.03 11.61 -12.68
N GLN A 65 -3.26 11.10 -13.66
CA GLN A 65 -2.79 11.90 -14.80
C GLN A 65 -3.95 12.37 -15.67
N LEU A 66 -4.92 11.48 -15.95
CA LEU A 66 -6.14 11.83 -16.70
C LEU A 66 -6.99 12.86 -15.95
N ALA A 67 -7.19 12.68 -14.64
CA ALA A 67 -7.91 13.64 -13.82
C ALA A 67 -7.24 15.03 -13.83
N ARG A 68 -5.90 15.06 -13.69
CA ARG A 68 -5.14 16.31 -13.82
C ARG A 68 -5.28 16.94 -15.20
N ALA A 69 -5.26 16.15 -16.27
CA ALA A 69 -5.44 16.65 -17.63
C ALA A 69 -6.83 17.24 -17.86
N ALA A 70 -7.87 16.55 -17.41
CA ALA A 70 -9.25 17.03 -17.46
C ALA A 70 -9.44 18.32 -16.63
N ASN A 71 -8.83 18.38 -15.44
CA ASN A 71 -8.92 19.53 -14.54
C ASN A 71 -8.18 20.77 -15.06
N ARG A 72 -7.25 20.63 -16.01
CA ARG A 72 -6.48 21.77 -16.56
C ARG A 72 -7.29 22.71 -17.46
N ARG A 73 -8.54 22.39 -17.84
CA ARG A 73 -9.45 23.23 -18.65
C ARG A 73 -8.80 23.90 -19.89
N GLN A 74 -7.72 23.33 -20.41
CA GLN A 74 -7.08 23.72 -21.66
C GLN A 74 -7.43 22.65 -22.69
N PRO A 75 -7.81 23.02 -23.92
CA PRO A 75 -8.06 22.04 -24.98
C PRO A 75 -6.76 21.26 -25.21
N VAL A 76 -6.77 19.98 -24.83
CA VAL A 76 -5.68 19.06 -25.13
C VAL A 76 -5.69 18.88 -26.65
N PRO A 77 -4.57 19.13 -27.36
CA PRO A 77 -4.51 18.91 -28.80
C PRO A 77 -4.90 17.47 -29.12
N ALA A 78 -5.80 17.27 -30.09
CA ALA A 78 -6.31 15.94 -30.46
C ALA A 78 -5.19 14.94 -30.76
N ALA A 79 -4.08 15.41 -31.32
CA ALA A 79 -2.88 14.61 -31.56
C ALA A 79 -2.25 14.05 -30.27
N ALA A 80 -2.15 14.86 -29.20
CA ALA A 80 -1.60 14.42 -27.92
C ALA A 80 -2.51 13.38 -27.23
N LEU A 81 -3.83 13.51 -27.41
CA LEU A 81 -4.80 12.54 -26.92
C LEU A 81 -4.70 11.21 -27.70
N LEU A 82 -4.60 11.27 -29.03
CA LEU A 82 -4.44 10.09 -29.89
C LEU A 82 -3.17 9.31 -29.57
N VAL A 83 -2.04 9.99 -29.37
CA VAL A 83 -0.79 9.32 -28.96
C VAL A 83 -0.97 8.58 -27.64
N ARG A 84 -1.60 9.21 -26.63
CA ARG A 84 -1.85 8.55 -25.35
C ARG A 84 -2.81 7.37 -25.45
N LEU A 85 -3.82 7.45 -26.29
CA LEU A 85 -4.75 6.33 -26.51
C LEU A 85 -4.06 5.14 -27.18
N ILE A 86 -3.18 5.39 -28.16
CA ILE A 86 -2.39 4.34 -28.82
C ILE A 86 -1.43 3.66 -27.82
N GLU A 87 -0.80 4.43 -26.93
CA GLU A 87 0.06 3.87 -25.88
C GLU A 87 -0.72 2.96 -24.93
N ILE A 88 -1.89 3.41 -24.47
CA ILE A 88 -2.77 2.61 -23.60
C ILE A 88 -3.22 1.33 -24.32
N ASP A 89 -3.61 1.42 -25.59
CA ASP A 89 -4.05 0.26 -26.37
C ASP A 89 -2.93 -0.79 -26.54
N ARG A 90 -1.68 -0.34 -26.76
CA ARG A 90 -0.51 -1.23 -26.82
C ARG A 90 -0.21 -1.90 -25.48
N GLU A 91 -0.23 -1.14 -24.39
CA GLU A 91 -0.01 -1.70 -23.04
C GLU A 91 -1.09 -2.73 -22.68
N LEU A 92 -2.36 -2.43 -22.98
CA LEU A 92 -3.47 -3.35 -22.77
C LEU A 92 -3.37 -4.60 -23.66
N SER A 93 -2.97 -4.45 -24.92
CA SER A 93 -2.76 -5.57 -25.83
C SER A 93 -1.63 -6.49 -25.34
N ALA A 94 -0.52 -5.92 -24.86
CA ALA A 94 0.58 -6.68 -24.28
C ALA A 94 0.17 -7.42 -23.00
N LEU A 95 -0.59 -6.75 -22.12
CA LEU A 95 -1.13 -7.38 -20.91
C LEU A 95 -2.09 -8.52 -21.24
N ARG A 96 -2.97 -8.34 -22.24
CA ARG A 96 -3.88 -9.40 -22.71
C ARG A 96 -3.10 -10.59 -23.26
N ALA A 97 -2.11 -10.36 -24.13
CA ALA A 97 -1.28 -11.44 -24.67
C ALA A 97 -0.51 -12.20 -23.58
N ALA A 98 -0.03 -11.50 -22.55
CA ALA A 98 0.67 -12.12 -21.43
C ALA A 98 -0.26 -12.94 -20.50
N HIS A 99 -1.57 -12.72 -20.55
CA HIS A 99 -2.56 -13.34 -19.66
C HIS A 99 -3.67 -14.10 -20.41
N GLU A 100 -3.59 -14.22 -21.73
CA GLU A 100 -4.41 -15.16 -22.51
C GLU A 100 -3.95 -16.57 -22.15
N ARG A 101 -4.77 -17.24 -21.34
CA ARG A 101 -4.65 -18.67 -21.08
C ARG A 101 -4.89 -19.39 -22.42
N PRO A 102 -4.01 -20.32 -22.86
CA PRO A 102 -4.36 -21.15 -24.01
C PRO A 102 -5.68 -21.85 -23.70
N ALA A 103 -6.70 -21.57 -24.51
CA ALA A 103 -7.90 -22.38 -24.59
C ALA A 103 -7.44 -23.72 -25.17
N ASP A 104 -7.13 -24.66 -24.28
CA ASP A 104 -7.08 -26.12 -24.46
C ASP A 104 -6.16 -26.69 -23.35
N ALA A 105 -6.72 -26.75 -22.15
CA ALA A 105 -6.22 -27.60 -21.07
C ALA A 105 -7.44 -28.17 -20.35
N ASP A 106 -8.21 -28.98 -21.09
CA ASP A 106 -9.09 -30.04 -20.61
C ASP A 106 -8.96 -31.24 -21.56
#